data_AF-A0A9C7PUI5-F1
#
_entry.id   AF-A0A9C7PUI5-F1
#
_cell.length_a   1.000
_cell.length_b   1.000
_cell.length_c   1.000
_cell.angle_alpha   90.00
_cell.angle_beta   90.00
_cell.angle_gamma   90.00
#
_symmetry.space_group_name_H-M   'P 1'
#
loop_
_entity.id
_entity.type
_entity.pdbx_description
1 polymer ?
#
loop_
_entity_poly.entity_id
_entity_poly.type
_entity_poly.pdbx_seq_one_letter_code
_entity_poly.pdbx_strand_id
1 'polypeptide(L)'
;MRDSSCLTFHPTLAVHIRNYKNLQDNYLYTCNYLKLKGNVQLCYDSYKLSVPRMVSQEAVNEKPFPNKPSKFQKDRKIDLDPFWENFENLSNQLADFCATYSYPVGVLPTNLFLRTKGAHILVEAIAKHGGPQIVSQKLGWQLSRQRMGNHTRTMLRDRELESLTQQVVELMKERNLPKNEMPSRETIRRYKPVLMNKICAGRSHYEKIAQRLGFEVPKKTRKKRQLPVTTHVGDCAPGKRTYGYWTDINNIAKELEDFCKQNEFNQRIVPASQQLLSKGRGDIWYAIARKGGERRVASHLGLHCNQDWRYFEEFLYLVKEIHQFCLQHKWIGMMPSYRTFRLAGRPDLATLILRHGGNIALGARLGLKLHHNTGKNRLLNWGPFSIEFAIDCLEFTRQHCSVVEGMIRIPSKHCMLSNGREDLVHTMESYGGIVQVARRLGLAPPNDEDWAWLSVHSISENNMD
;
A
#
# COMPACT_ATOMS: atom_id res chain seq x y z
N MET A 1 -52.43 -35.78 44.13
CA MET A 1 -51.49 -34.84 44.74
C MET A 1 -50.14 -35.55 44.75
N ARG A 2 -49.27 -35.19 43.80
CA ARG A 2 -48.11 -35.99 43.40
C ARG A 2 -46.83 -35.47 44.06
N ASP A 3 -46.24 -36.35 44.85
CA ASP A 3 -44.82 -36.74 44.90
C ASP A 3 -43.75 -35.71 44.50
N SER A 4 -43.10 -35.22 45.55
CA SER A 4 -41.80 -34.56 45.58
C SER A 4 -40.70 -35.52 45.15
N SER A 5 -40.03 -35.23 44.04
CA SER A 5 -38.81 -35.92 43.60
C SER A 5 -37.59 -35.05 43.87
N CYS A 6 -36.73 -35.57 44.73
CA CYS A 6 -35.41 -35.04 45.06
C CYS A 6 -34.46 -35.16 43.85
N LEU A 7 -33.77 -34.08 43.51
CA LEU A 7 -32.57 -34.13 42.68
C LEU A 7 -31.36 -33.77 43.54
N THR A 8 -30.48 -34.76 43.66
CA THR A 8 -29.16 -34.71 44.29
C THR A 8 -28.18 -33.96 43.40
N PHE A 9 -27.51 -32.94 43.95
CA PHE A 9 -26.33 -32.31 43.34
C PHE A 9 -25.09 -32.68 44.16
N HIS A 10 -24.12 -33.33 43.53
CA HIS A 10 -22.80 -33.60 44.10
C HIS A 10 -21.86 -32.39 43.85
N PRO A 11 -21.06 -31.94 44.83
CA PRO A 11 -20.22 -30.75 44.71
C PRO A 11 -18.81 -31.13 44.29
N THR A 12 -18.25 -30.49 43.27
CA THR A 12 -16.79 -30.38 43.09
C THR A 12 -16.44 -29.16 42.23
N LEU A 13 -15.29 -28.55 42.56
CA LEU A 13 -14.62 -27.40 41.94
C LEU A 13 -15.07 -26.00 42.39
N ALA A 14 -14.62 -25.67 43.61
CA ALA A 14 -14.35 -24.30 44.02
C ALA A 14 -13.29 -23.67 43.11
N VAL A 15 -13.68 -22.66 42.31
CA VAL A 15 -12.74 -21.76 41.65
C VAL A 15 -12.53 -20.55 42.54
N HIS A 16 -11.30 -20.42 43.03
CA HIS A 16 -10.80 -19.28 43.77
C HIS A 16 -10.93 -17.99 42.94
N ILE A 17 -11.86 -17.11 43.32
CA ILE A 17 -11.83 -15.71 42.91
C ILE A 17 -10.75 -15.03 43.77
N ARG A 18 -9.56 -14.81 43.19
CA ARG A 18 -8.57 -13.90 43.77
C ARG A 18 -8.72 -12.51 43.16
N ASN A 19 -9.24 -11.61 43.98
CA ASN A 19 -9.09 -10.17 43.86
C ASN A 19 -7.61 -9.81 43.69
N TYR A 20 -7.28 -9.05 42.64
CA TYR A 20 -6.02 -8.29 42.58
C TYR A 20 -6.33 -6.81 42.78
N LYS A 21 -6.24 -6.38 44.04
CA LYS A 21 -5.91 -5.00 44.43
C LYS A 21 -4.40 -4.95 44.70
N ASN A 22 -3.76 -3.94 44.12
CA ASN A 22 -2.49 -3.31 44.55
C ASN A 22 -1.34 -4.23 44.99
N LEU A 23 -0.32 -4.31 44.12
CA LEU A 23 1.07 -4.36 44.57
C LEU A 23 1.92 -3.55 43.58
N GLN A 24 2.42 -2.42 44.08
CA GLN A 24 3.67 -1.82 43.63
C GLN A 24 4.77 -2.87 43.82
N ASP A 25 5.57 -3.13 42.79
CA ASP A 25 7.03 -3.04 42.88
C ASP A 25 7.74 -3.47 41.57
N ASN A 26 8.68 -2.62 41.18
CA ASN A 26 10.00 -2.94 40.64
C ASN A 26 10.14 -3.85 39.41
N TYR A 27 10.10 -3.21 38.22
CA TYR A 27 10.95 -3.64 37.10
C TYR A 27 12.10 -2.63 36.92
N LEU A 28 13.27 -3.02 37.41
CA LEU A 28 14.57 -2.41 37.08
C LEU A 28 14.91 -2.73 35.63
N TYR A 29 14.82 -1.74 34.76
CA TYR A 29 15.53 -1.76 33.48
C TYR A 29 16.99 -1.32 33.73
N THR A 30 17.94 -2.20 33.42
CA THR A 30 19.35 -1.88 33.39
C THR A 30 19.65 -0.98 32.19
N CYS A 31 19.73 0.33 32.44
CA CYS A 31 20.40 1.27 31.54
C CYS A 31 21.80 1.55 32.10
N ASN A 32 22.82 1.23 31.30
CA ASN A 32 24.21 1.61 31.58
C ASN A 32 24.34 3.13 31.54
N TYR A 33 24.52 3.76 32.70
CA TYR A 33 25.24 5.03 32.81
C TYR A 33 26.14 5.03 34.04
N LEU A 34 27.36 5.50 33.80
CA LEU A 34 28.44 5.72 34.75
C LEU A 34 27.96 6.49 35.98
N LYS A 35 28.24 5.91 37.15
CA LYS A 35 27.98 6.46 38.48
C LYS A 35 29.17 7.34 38.87
N LEU A 36 28.99 8.66 38.91
CA LEU A 36 29.85 9.58 39.65
C LEU A 36 29.11 10.01 40.92
N LYS A 37 29.79 9.85 42.06
CA LYS A 37 29.31 10.15 43.42
C LYS A 37 29.22 11.67 43.64
N GLY A 38 28.21 12.10 44.41
CA GLY A 38 28.23 13.39 45.09
C GLY A 38 26.83 13.92 45.41
N ASN A 39 26.49 13.97 46.70
CA ASN A 39 25.33 14.68 47.26
C ASN A 39 25.34 16.16 46.82
N VAL A 40 24.16 16.77 46.61
CA VAL A 40 23.73 18.07 47.17
C VAL A 40 22.26 18.34 46.76
N GLN A 41 21.40 18.44 47.78
CA GLN A 41 20.42 19.49 48.08
C GLN A 41 19.68 20.19 46.90
N LEU A 42 18.35 20.08 46.94
CA LEU A 42 17.41 20.86 46.14
C LEU A 42 17.42 22.33 46.59
N CYS A 43 17.85 23.23 45.69
CA CYS A 43 17.48 24.64 45.73
C CYS A 43 16.78 24.99 44.42
N TYR A 44 15.53 25.45 44.53
CA TYR A 44 14.88 26.22 43.49
C TYR A 44 15.56 27.58 43.44
N ASP A 45 16.10 27.96 42.27
CA ASP A 45 16.23 29.38 41.95
C ASP A 45 16.15 29.62 40.44
N SER A 46 15.28 30.59 40.14
CA SER A 46 15.00 31.17 38.85
C SER A 46 16.12 32.12 38.40
N TYR A 47 16.71 31.89 37.24
CA TYR A 47 17.42 32.97 36.52
C TYR A 47 17.20 32.90 35.00
N LYS A 48 16.62 34.01 34.50
CA LYS A 48 16.82 34.51 33.13
C LYS A 48 18.31 34.82 32.96
N LEU A 49 18.94 34.32 31.91
CA LEU A 49 20.18 34.90 31.39
C LEU A 49 20.22 34.85 29.86
N SER A 50 20.44 36.03 29.32
CA SER A 50 20.70 36.43 27.95
C SER A 50 22.02 35.81 27.47
N VAL A 51 22.06 35.31 26.22
CA VAL A 51 23.31 34.90 25.58
C VAL A 51 23.65 35.90 24.47
N PRO A 52 24.90 36.42 24.41
CA PRO A 52 25.33 37.33 23.36
C PRO A 52 25.73 36.59 22.08
N ARG A 53 25.56 37.32 20.99
CA ARG A 53 25.89 37.01 19.60
C ARG A 53 27.42 37.01 19.42
N MET A 54 28.00 35.93 18.89
CA MET A 54 29.32 35.98 18.25
C MET A 54 29.28 35.38 16.85
N VAL A 55 30.01 36.07 15.97
CA VAL A 55 30.17 35.90 14.54
C VAL A 55 31.50 35.16 14.28
N SER A 56 31.62 34.58 13.07
CA SER A 56 32.83 34.07 12.37
C SER A 56 33.42 32.75 12.89
N GLN A 57 33.93 31.81 12.08
CA GLN A 57 34.30 31.80 10.66
C GLN A 57 34.45 30.32 10.20
N GLU A 58 34.21 30.09 8.91
CA GLU A 58 34.84 29.13 7.99
C GLU A 58 35.36 27.77 8.49
N ALA A 59 34.73 26.68 8.02
CA ALA A 59 35.44 25.44 7.68
C ALA A 59 34.67 24.64 6.62
N VAL A 60 35.34 24.46 5.49
CA VAL A 60 34.99 23.62 4.34
C VAL A 60 34.79 22.17 4.79
N ASN A 61 33.67 21.54 4.41
CA ASN A 61 33.57 20.09 4.37
C ASN A 61 32.48 19.67 3.38
N GLU A 62 32.94 19.20 2.22
CA GLU A 62 32.15 18.53 1.19
C GLU A 62 31.46 17.28 1.77
N LYS A 63 30.15 17.16 1.57
CA LYS A 63 29.41 15.91 1.82
C LYS A 63 28.81 15.41 0.52
N PRO A 64 28.92 14.10 0.21
CA PRO A 64 28.35 13.53 -1.00
C PRO A 64 26.82 13.43 -0.89
N PHE A 65 26.14 13.80 -1.96
CA PHE A 65 24.69 13.69 -2.12
C PHE A 65 24.23 12.21 -2.04
N PRO A 66 23.19 11.87 -1.26
CA PRO A 66 22.56 10.56 -1.38
C PRO A 66 21.59 10.55 -2.56
N ASN A 67 21.96 9.80 -3.61
CA ASN A 67 21.07 9.39 -4.69
C ASN A 67 19.88 8.58 -4.13
N LYS A 68 18.73 9.24 -3.95
CA LYS A 68 17.45 8.55 -3.80
C LYS A 68 16.80 8.41 -5.19
N PRO A 69 16.33 7.21 -5.57
CA PRO A 69 15.58 7.05 -6.80
C PRO A 69 14.27 7.83 -6.69
N SER A 70 14.15 8.86 -7.53
CA SER A 70 12.94 9.66 -7.72
C SER A 70 11.78 8.72 -8.05
N LYS A 71 10.80 8.63 -7.14
CA LYS A 71 9.50 8.03 -7.45
C LYS A 71 8.87 8.90 -8.54
N PHE A 72 8.71 8.33 -9.73
CA PHE A 72 8.00 8.87 -10.88
C PHE A 72 6.74 9.62 -10.42
N GLN A 73 6.82 10.95 -10.43
CA GLN A 73 5.67 11.83 -10.39
C GLN A 73 4.94 11.63 -11.72
N LYS A 74 3.86 10.85 -11.71
CA LYS A 74 2.87 10.92 -12.78
C LYS A 74 2.12 12.23 -12.58
N ASP A 75 2.03 12.99 -13.67
CA ASP A 75 1.08 14.09 -13.88
C ASP A 75 1.40 15.44 -13.23
N ARG A 76 2.66 15.90 -13.29
CA ARG A 76 2.87 17.35 -13.43
C ARG A 76 2.71 17.68 -14.92
N LYS A 77 1.55 18.20 -15.30
CA LYS A 77 1.41 18.94 -16.57
C LYS A 77 2.37 20.12 -16.45
N ILE A 78 3.52 20.02 -17.10
CA ILE A 78 4.37 21.17 -17.32
C ILE A 78 3.62 21.98 -18.39
N ASP A 79 3.16 23.16 -18.01
CA ASP A 79 2.59 24.12 -18.96
C ASP A 79 3.73 24.56 -19.88
N LEU A 80 3.91 23.81 -20.97
CA LEU A 80 4.79 24.18 -22.06
C LEU A 80 4.30 25.51 -22.64
N ASP A 81 5.26 26.41 -22.88
CA ASP A 81 5.04 27.69 -23.53
C ASP A 81 4.12 27.54 -24.76
N PRO A 82 3.12 28.43 -24.96
CA PRO A 82 2.26 28.47 -26.15
C PRO A 82 3.03 28.35 -27.48
N PHE A 83 4.29 28.76 -27.51
CA PHE A 83 5.19 28.55 -28.65
C PHE A 83 5.21 27.08 -29.17
N TRP A 84 5.16 26.10 -28.27
CA TRP A 84 5.21 24.67 -28.61
C TRP A 84 3.85 24.07 -28.99
N GLU A 85 2.78 24.86 -28.96
CA GLU A 85 1.46 24.42 -29.43
C GLU A 85 1.37 24.41 -30.95
N ASN A 86 2.14 25.26 -31.63
CA ASN A 86 2.21 25.25 -33.09
C ASN A 86 3.16 24.13 -33.58
N PHE A 87 2.63 23.26 -34.43
CA PHE A 87 3.38 22.16 -35.02
C PHE A 87 4.51 22.64 -35.95
N GLU A 88 4.33 23.79 -36.62
CA GLU A 88 5.37 24.36 -37.50
C GLU A 88 6.62 24.76 -36.72
N ASN A 89 6.44 25.32 -35.52
CA ASN A 89 7.55 25.67 -34.63
C ASN A 89 8.32 24.41 -34.21
N LEU A 90 7.61 23.32 -33.86
CA LEU A 90 8.23 22.03 -33.55
C LEU A 90 9.00 21.48 -34.76
N SER A 91 8.42 21.55 -35.96
CA SER A 91 9.04 21.11 -37.21
C SER A 91 10.36 21.85 -37.48
N ASN A 92 10.34 23.18 -37.41
CA ASN A 92 11.50 24.03 -37.66
C ASN A 92 12.62 23.76 -36.63
N GLN A 93 12.26 23.69 -35.35
CA GLN A 93 13.22 23.40 -34.28
C GLN A 93 13.82 21.99 -34.39
N LEU A 94 13.04 21.00 -34.83
CA LEU A 94 13.57 19.66 -35.10
C LEU A 94 14.51 19.66 -36.31
N ALA A 95 14.21 20.42 -37.36
CA ALA A 95 15.09 20.56 -38.53
C ALA A 95 16.42 21.23 -38.16
N ASP A 96 16.36 22.35 -37.42
CA ASP A 96 17.53 23.08 -36.92
C ASP A 96 18.38 22.20 -36.00
N PHE A 97 17.74 21.44 -35.11
CA PHE A 97 18.41 20.49 -34.24
C PHE A 97 19.13 19.40 -35.06
N CYS A 98 18.46 18.83 -36.07
CA CYS A 98 19.07 17.81 -36.94
C CYS A 98 20.26 18.38 -37.73
N ALA A 99 20.16 19.62 -38.24
CA ALA A 99 21.25 20.29 -38.93
C ALA A 99 22.45 20.53 -38.00
N THR A 100 22.20 21.06 -36.80
CA THR A 100 23.22 21.39 -35.80
C THR A 100 24.04 20.16 -35.35
N TYR A 101 23.39 19.00 -35.22
CA TYR A 101 24.03 17.77 -34.76
C TYR A 101 24.37 16.78 -35.88
N SER A 102 24.30 17.22 -37.15
CA SER A 102 24.55 16.39 -38.33
C SER A 102 23.75 15.08 -38.32
N TYR A 103 22.51 15.13 -37.86
CA TYR A 103 21.60 13.98 -37.84
C TYR A 103 21.02 13.75 -39.24
N PRO A 104 20.86 12.49 -39.70
CA PRO A 104 20.37 12.21 -41.05
C PRO A 104 19.01 12.89 -41.32
N VAL A 105 18.96 13.66 -42.41
CA VAL A 105 17.75 14.36 -42.86
C VAL A 105 16.64 13.35 -43.15
N GLY A 106 15.42 13.64 -42.68
CA GLY A 106 14.27 12.77 -42.87
C GLY A 106 14.17 11.60 -41.88
N VAL A 107 15.00 11.57 -40.83
CA VAL A 107 14.88 10.59 -39.74
C VAL A 107 14.59 11.31 -38.42
N LEU A 108 13.53 10.91 -37.70
CA LEU A 108 13.22 11.51 -36.40
C LEU A 108 14.25 11.06 -35.33
N PRO A 109 14.92 11.99 -34.62
CA PRO A 109 15.81 11.66 -33.51
C PRO A 109 15.10 10.90 -32.40
N THR A 110 15.81 9.96 -31.76
CA THR A 110 15.23 9.24 -30.61
C THR A 110 15.14 10.12 -29.37
N ASN A 111 14.14 9.90 -28.51
CA ASN A 111 14.01 10.62 -27.23
C ASN A 111 15.28 10.56 -26.37
N LEU A 112 16.03 9.46 -26.43
CA LEU A 112 17.29 9.33 -25.73
C LEU A 112 18.35 10.29 -26.30
N PHE A 113 18.47 10.35 -27.63
CA PHE A 113 19.41 11.26 -28.30
C PHE A 113 19.10 12.72 -27.98
N LEU A 114 17.83 13.13 -28.07
CA LEU A 114 17.38 14.48 -27.70
C LEU A 114 17.78 14.84 -26.25
N ARG A 115 17.51 13.92 -25.30
CA ARG A 115 17.90 14.12 -23.89
C ARG A 115 19.42 14.21 -23.70
N THR A 116 20.20 13.37 -24.38
CA THR A 116 21.66 13.40 -24.26
C THR A 116 22.27 14.69 -24.79
N LYS A 117 21.57 15.41 -25.67
CA LYS A 117 21.97 16.72 -26.20
C LYS A 117 21.28 17.89 -25.49
N GLY A 118 20.62 17.65 -24.35
CA GLY A 118 19.95 18.69 -23.55
C GLY A 118 18.64 19.21 -24.13
N ALA A 119 18.13 18.64 -25.22
CA ALA A 119 16.89 19.06 -25.87
C ALA A 119 15.65 18.43 -25.20
N HIS A 120 15.50 18.62 -23.90
CA HIS A 120 14.38 18.09 -23.12
C HIS A 120 13.03 18.64 -23.59
N ILE A 121 13.02 19.92 -23.95
CA ILE A 121 11.83 20.65 -24.41
C ILE A 121 11.28 20.01 -25.71
N LEU A 122 12.14 19.62 -26.64
CA LEU A 122 11.72 18.92 -27.87
C LEU A 122 11.06 17.57 -27.57
N VAL A 123 11.52 16.84 -26.57
CA VAL A 123 10.90 15.56 -26.17
C VAL A 123 9.50 15.77 -25.61
N GLU A 124 9.31 16.82 -24.81
CA GLU A 124 8.02 17.16 -24.24
C GLU A 124 7.06 17.69 -25.31
N ALA A 125 7.54 18.54 -26.22
CA ALA A 125 6.77 19.00 -27.37
C ALA A 125 6.34 17.83 -28.28
N ILE A 126 7.24 16.89 -28.58
CA ILE A 126 6.89 15.67 -29.32
C ILE A 126 5.79 14.89 -28.59
N ALA A 127 5.87 14.75 -27.26
CA ALA A 127 4.84 14.07 -26.48
C ALA A 127 3.49 14.79 -26.51
N LYS A 128 3.48 16.13 -26.43
CA LYS A 128 2.27 16.97 -26.54
C LYS A 128 1.60 16.83 -27.91
N HIS A 129 2.39 16.69 -28.98
CA HIS A 129 1.91 16.46 -30.35
C HIS A 129 1.56 14.98 -30.67
N GLY A 130 1.27 14.17 -29.65
CA GLY A 130 0.82 12.79 -29.81
C GLY A 130 1.94 11.75 -29.89
N GLY A 131 3.18 12.15 -29.58
CA GLY A 131 4.34 11.27 -29.53
C GLY A 131 5.08 11.14 -30.86
N PRO A 132 6.23 10.45 -30.84
CA PRO A 132 7.17 10.42 -31.97
C PRO A 132 6.58 9.79 -33.23
N GLN A 133 5.64 8.84 -33.10
CA GLN A 133 4.98 8.21 -34.25
C GLN A 133 4.15 9.22 -35.03
N ILE A 134 3.29 9.97 -34.34
CA ILE A 134 2.41 10.99 -34.96
C ILE A 134 3.25 12.12 -35.56
N VAL A 135 4.25 12.61 -34.82
CA VAL A 135 5.15 13.66 -35.31
C VAL A 135 5.91 13.20 -36.56
N SER A 136 6.45 11.97 -36.56
CA SER A 136 7.15 11.43 -37.74
C SER A 136 6.25 11.32 -38.96
N GLN A 137 5.00 10.90 -38.78
CA GLN A 137 4.02 10.78 -39.85
C GLN A 137 3.66 12.16 -40.42
N LYS A 138 3.45 13.16 -39.56
CA LYS A 138 3.16 14.53 -39.97
C LYS A 138 4.33 15.19 -40.72
N LEU A 139 5.57 14.91 -40.33
CA LEU A 139 6.77 15.43 -41.01
C LEU A 139 7.16 14.64 -42.26
N GLY A 140 6.54 13.47 -42.51
CA GLY A 140 7.02 12.54 -43.54
C GLY A 140 8.40 11.94 -43.25
N TRP A 141 8.83 11.95 -41.98
CA TRP A 141 10.13 11.44 -41.56
C TRP A 141 10.04 9.97 -41.14
N GLN A 142 11.10 9.21 -41.37
CA GLN A 142 11.21 7.84 -40.89
C GLN A 142 11.49 7.85 -39.38
N LEU A 143 10.75 7.06 -38.60
CA LEU A 143 11.16 6.75 -37.25
C LEU A 143 12.51 6.03 -37.33
N SER A 144 13.51 6.54 -36.60
CA SER A 144 14.75 5.83 -36.37
C SER A 144 14.40 4.45 -35.82
N ARG A 145 14.35 3.42 -36.70
CA ARG A 145 14.01 2.05 -36.32
C ARG A 145 15.00 1.69 -35.22
N GLN A 146 14.53 1.62 -33.99
CA GLN A 146 15.35 1.27 -32.84
C GLN A 146 15.67 -0.23 -32.90
N ARG A 147 16.41 -0.65 -33.95
CA ARG A 147 17.08 -1.95 -34.06
C ARG A 147 18.36 -1.99 -33.20
N MET A 148 18.57 -1.00 -32.34
CA MET A 148 19.58 -1.04 -31.27
C MET A 148 19.21 -2.04 -30.15
N GLY A 149 18.08 -2.73 -30.22
CA GLY A 149 17.65 -3.67 -29.18
C GLY A 149 18.35 -5.04 -29.19
N ASN A 150 18.84 -5.49 -30.36
CA ASN A 150 19.36 -6.85 -30.48
C ASN A 150 20.85 -6.92 -30.80
N HIS A 151 21.42 -6.07 -31.67
CA HIS A 151 22.81 -6.24 -32.12
C HIS A 151 23.86 -5.71 -31.13
N THR A 152 23.73 -4.48 -30.65
CA THR A 152 24.59 -3.95 -29.57
C THR A 152 24.38 -4.70 -28.26
N ARG A 153 23.15 -5.16 -27.99
CA ARG A 153 22.82 -6.03 -26.85
C ARG A 153 23.35 -7.46 -27.00
N THR A 154 23.65 -7.94 -28.21
CA THR A 154 24.38 -9.22 -28.40
C THR A 154 25.87 -8.99 -28.27
N MET A 155 26.43 -7.94 -28.87
CA MET A 155 27.86 -7.63 -28.75
C MET A 155 28.30 -7.36 -27.29
N LEU A 156 27.52 -6.61 -26.52
CA LEU A 156 27.79 -6.40 -25.09
C LEU A 156 27.69 -7.71 -24.31
N ARG A 157 26.73 -8.59 -24.64
CA ARG A 157 26.64 -9.93 -24.04
C ARG A 157 27.81 -10.81 -24.42
N ASP A 158 28.37 -10.69 -25.63
CA ASP A 158 29.48 -11.53 -26.06
C ASP A 158 30.80 -11.15 -25.38
N ARG A 159 31.05 -9.85 -25.16
CA ARG A 159 32.17 -9.35 -24.36
C ARG A 159 32.04 -9.72 -22.89
N GLU A 160 30.85 -9.53 -22.31
CA GLU A 160 30.58 -9.97 -20.93
C GLU A 160 30.78 -11.48 -20.78
N LEU A 161 30.28 -12.27 -21.74
CA LEU A 161 30.43 -13.71 -21.75
C LEU A 161 31.90 -14.13 -21.85
N GLU A 162 32.71 -13.42 -22.64
CA GLU A 162 34.15 -13.68 -22.76
C GLU A 162 34.91 -13.36 -21.47
N SER A 163 34.60 -12.23 -20.84
CA SER A 163 35.09 -11.90 -19.50
C SER A 163 34.70 -12.97 -18.47
N LEU A 164 33.47 -13.50 -18.52
CA LEU A 164 33.04 -14.58 -17.63
C LEU A 164 33.78 -15.89 -17.93
N THR A 165 34.00 -16.23 -19.21
CA THR A 165 34.78 -17.39 -19.62
C THR A 165 36.21 -17.32 -19.09
N GLN A 166 36.88 -16.16 -19.22
CA GLN A 166 38.23 -15.96 -18.69
C GLN A 166 38.30 -16.15 -17.17
N GLN A 167 37.34 -15.61 -16.42
CA GLN A 167 37.27 -15.78 -14.96
C GLN A 167 37.05 -17.25 -14.54
N VAL A 168 36.31 -18.03 -15.34
CA VAL A 168 36.15 -19.47 -15.10
C VAL A 168 37.45 -20.23 -15.37
N VAL A 169 38.17 -19.90 -16.45
CA VAL A 169 39.50 -20.50 -16.75
C VAL A 169 40.52 -20.19 -15.66
N GLU A 170 40.52 -18.96 -15.16
CA GLU A 170 41.36 -18.55 -14.03
C GLU A 170 41.05 -19.38 -12.78
N LEU A 171 39.76 -19.56 -12.45
CA LEU A 171 39.33 -20.42 -11.34
C LEU A 171 39.79 -21.88 -11.52
N MET A 172 39.77 -22.41 -12.75
CA MET A 172 40.26 -23.76 -13.03
C MET A 172 41.77 -23.90 -12.78
N LYS A 173 42.55 -22.89 -13.17
CA LYS A 173 44.00 -22.83 -12.93
C LYS A 173 44.31 -22.71 -11.43
N GLU A 174 43.64 -21.80 -10.72
CA GLU A 174 43.83 -21.58 -9.27
C GLU A 174 43.59 -22.86 -8.44
N ARG A 175 42.70 -23.73 -8.91
CA ARG A 175 42.27 -24.94 -8.18
C ARG A 175 42.83 -26.24 -8.74
N ASN A 176 43.73 -26.17 -9.73
CA ASN A 176 44.29 -27.35 -10.41
C ASN A 176 43.20 -28.34 -10.85
N LEU A 177 42.06 -27.82 -11.34
CA LEU A 177 40.98 -28.67 -11.82
C LEU A 177 41.41 -29.38 -13.11
N PRO A 178 40.97 -30.63 -13.34
CA PRO A 178 41.31 -31.35 -14.56
C PRO A 178 40.86 -30.56 -15.78
N LYS A 179 41.76 -30.40 -16.76
CA LYS A 179 41.49 -29.63 -18.00
C LYS A 179 40.28 -30.15 -18.78
N ASN A 180 39.88 -31.39 -18.55
CA ASN A 180 38.82 -32.08 -19.28
C ASN A 180 37.44 -31.97 -18.61
N GLU A 181 37.31 -31.29 -17.46
CA GLU A 181 36.03 -31.19 -16.76
C GLU A 181 35.65 -29.72 -16.45
N MET A 182 34.42 -29.35 -16.80
CA MET A 182 33.86 -28.05 -16.46
C MET A 182 33.57 -27.97 -14.95
N PRO A 183 34.00 -26.93 -14.22
CA PRO A 183 33.68 -26.78 -12.80
C PRO A 183 32.17 -26.71 -12.58
N SER A 184 31.67 -27.56 -11.68
CA SER A 184 30.25 -27.59 -11.35
C SER A 184 29.75 -26.22 -10.85
N ARG A 185 28.46 -25.95 -11.03
CA ARG A 185 27.80 -24.74 -10.51
C ARG A 185 28.04 -24.52 -9.00
N GLU A 186 28.10 -25.61 -8.24
CA GLU A 186 28.36 -25.57 -6.81
C GLU A 186 29.83 -25.24 -6.51
N THR A 187 30.75 -25.79 -7.31
CA THR A 187 32.18 -25.47 -7.23
C THR A 187 32.43 -23.98 -7.48
N ILE A 188 31.84 -23.40 -8.54
CA ILE A 188 31.99 -21.96 -8.84
C ILE A 188 31.37 -21.13 -7.71
N ARG A 189 30.20 -21.50 -7.20
CA ARG A 189 29.54 -20.81 -6.08
C ARG A 189 30.40 -20.81 -4.82
N ARG A 190 31.06 -21.93 -4.51
CA ARG A 190 31.90 -22.11 -3.32
C ARG A 190 33.14 -21.21 -3.35
N TYR A 191 33.78 -21.06 -4.51
CA TYR A 191 35.05 -20.35 -4.62
C TYR A 191 34.94 -18.91 -5.12
N LYS A 192 34.05 -18.61 -6.07
CA LYS A 192 33.81 -17.25 -6.60
C LYS A 192 32.30 -16.97 -6.68
N PRO A 193 31.60 -16.72 -5.56
CA PRO A 193 30.13 -16.55 -5.53
C PRO A 193 29.62 -15.38 -6.39
N VAL A 194 30.41 -14.30 -6.49
CA VAL A 194 30.08 -13.14 -7.34
C VAL A 194 30.08 -13.52 -8.83
N LEU A 195 31.06 -14.30 -9.27
CA LEU A 195 31.13 -14.85 -10.63
C LEU A 195 29.89 -15.70 -10.91
N MET A 196 29.53 -16.59 -9.97
CA MET A 196 28.34 -17.42 -10.12
C MET A 196 27.04 -16.61 -10.23
N ASN A 197 26.89 -15.53 -9.44
CA ASN A 197 25.73 -14.65 -9.53
C ASN A 197 25.64 -13.97 -10.91
N LYS A 198 26.77 -13.53 -11.47
CA LYS A 198 26.82 -12.97 -12.84
C LYS A 198 26.48 -14.01 -13.91
N ILE A 199 26.93 -15.26 -13.74
CA ILE A 199 26.58 -16.37 -14.63
C ILE A 199 25.08 -16.66 -14.54
N CYS A 200 24.49 -16.70 -13.34
CA CYS A 200 23.06 -16.95 -13.14
C CYS A 200 22.14 -15.83 -13.64
N ALA A 201 22.63 -14.59 -13.74
CA ALA A 201 21.85 -13.47 -14.26
C ALA A 201 21.49 -13.64 -15.75
N GLY A 202 22.28 -14.39 -16.51
CA GLY A 202 21.99 -14.73 -17.90
C GLY A 202 21.23 -16.04 -18.05
N ARG A 203 20.18 -16.07 -18.88
CA ARG A 203 19.32 -17.25 -19.12
C ARG A 203 20.04 -18.50 -19.68
N SER A 204 21.34 -18.42 -20.01
CA SER A 204 22.14 -19.55 -20.50
C SER A 204 23.65 -19.32 -20.45
N HIS A 205 24.15 -18.41 -19.59
CA HIS A 205 25.58 -18.08 -19.61
C HIS A 205 26.45 -19.30 -19.27
N TYR A 206 26.03 -20.14 -18.32
CA TYR A 206 26.80 -21.33 -17.95
C TYR A 206 26.97 -22.29 -19.13
N GLU A 207 25.88 -22.57 -19.85
CA GLU A 207 25.89 -23.44 -21.03
C GLU A 207 26.75 -22.85 -22.16
N LYS A 208 26.68 -21.54 -22.38
CA LYS A 208 27.49 -20.85 -23.39
C LYS A 208 28.98 -20.81 -23.04
N ILE A 209 29.32 -20.60 -21.76
CA ILE A 209 30.71 -20.63 -21.29
C ILE A 209 31.28 -22.03 -21.52
N ALA A 210 30.54 -23.07 -21.14
CA ALA A 210 30.98 -24.45 -21.33
C ALA A 210 31.16 -24.80 -22.81
N GLN A 211 30.25 -24.37 -23.69
CA GLN A 211 30.41 -24.52 -25.15
C GLN A 211 31.68 -23.83 -25.68
N ARG A 212 31.98 -22.60 -25.22
CA ARG A 212 33.20 -21.88 -25.61
C ARG A 212 34.49 -22.56 -25.14
N LEU A 213 34.42 -23.28 -24.02
CA LEU A 213 35.53 -24.05 -23.47
C LEU A 213 35.61 -25.48 -24.05
N GLY A 214 34.72 -25.86 -24.98
CA GLY A 214 34.70 -27.18 -25.59
C GLY A 214 34.11 -28.29 -24.70
N PHE A 215 33.40 -27.94 -23.63
CA PHE A 215 32.73 -28.92 -22.77
C PHE A 215 31.32 -29.24 -23.26
N GLU A 216 31.00 -30.53 -23.35
CA GLU A 216 29.63 -30.98 -23.56
C GLU A 216 28.84 -30.87 -22.27
N VAL A 217 28.02 -29.82 -22.14
CA VAL A 217 27.02 -29.78 -21.07
C VAL A 217 25.88 -30.69 -21.50
N PRO A 218 25.54 -31.74 -20.73
CA PRO A 218 24.37 -32.54 -21.02
C PRO A 218 23.18 -31.58 -21.06
N LYS A 219 22.60 -31.40 -22.25
CA LYS A 219 21.38 -30.62 -22.41
C LYS A 219 20.43 -31.20 -21.38
N LYS A 220 19.96 -30.38 -20.43
CA LYS A 220 18.88 -30.77 -19.55
C LYS A 220 17.72 -31.07 -20.49
N THR A 221 17.58 -32.33 -20.91
CA THR A 221 16.32 -32.85 -21.38
C THR A 221 15.40 -32.45 -20.26
N ARG A 222 14.45 -31.59 -20.58
CA ARG A 222 13.45 -31.12 -19.65
C ARG A 222 12.66 -32.39 -19.35
N LYS A 223 13.19 -33.26 -18.47
CA LYS A 223 12.50 -34.40 -17.89
C LYS A 223 11.22 -33.73 -17.46
N LYS A 224 10.13 -34.00 -18.20
CA LYS A 224 8.79 -33.58 -17.78
C LYS A 224 8.78 -34.06 -16.35
N ARG A 225 8.85 -33.09 -15.43
CA ARG A 225 8.89 -33.37 -14.01
C ARG A 225 7.50 -33.97 -13.81
N GLN A 226 7.42 -35.29 -13.93
CA GLN A 226 6.33 -36.06 -13.39
C GLN A 226 6.42 -35.68 -11.92
N LEU A 227 5.63 -34.67 -11.55
CA LEU A 227 5.47 -34.28 -10.17
C LEU A 227 5.17 -35.61 -9.48
N PRO A 228 5.92 -35.98 -8.43
CA PRO A 228 5.58 -37.15 -7.66
C PRO A 228 4.10 -37.01 -7.36
N VAL A 229 3.32 -37.98 -7.85
CA VAL A 229 1.91 -38.10 -7.51
C VAL A 229 1.95 -38.31 -6.01
N THR A 230 1.83 -37.23 -5.25
CA THR A 230 1.63 -37.28 -3.81
C THR A 230 0.27 -37.92 -3.65
N THR A 231 0.28 -39.25 -3.56
CA THR A 231 -0.78 -40.07 -3.01
C THR A 231 -0.89 -39.75 -1.52
N HIS A 232 -1.33 -38.54 -1.19
CA HIS A 232 -2.10 -38.36 0.02
C HIS A 232 -3.49 -38.90 -0.30
N VAL A 233 -3.62 -40.21 -0.10
CA VAL A 233 -4.89 -40.91 0.04
C VAL A 233 -5.36 -40.58 1.45
N GLY A 234 -6.38 -39.75 1.56
CA GLY A 234 -6.92 -39.27 2.82
C GLY A 234 -7.77 -38.04 2.55
N ASP A 235 -9.04 -38.30 2.30
CA ASP A 235 -10.15 -37.34 2.21
C ASP A 235 -10.30 -36.62 0.86
N CYS A 236 -11.07 -37.29 -0.01
CA CYS A 236 -11.99 -36.72 -0.99
C CYS A 236 -11.67 -35.29 -1.45
N ALA A 237 -10.69 -35.16 -2.36
CA ALA A 237 -10.60 -33.97 -3.19
C ALA A 237 -11.99 -33.73 -3.80
N PRO A 238 -12.63 -32.56 -3.56
CA PRO A 238 -13.99 -32.30 -4.04
C PRO A 238 -14.02 -32.58 -5.54
N GLY A 239 -14.94 -33.44 -5.95
CA GLY A 239 -14.99 -34.00 -7.30
C GLY A 239 -14.72 -32.92 -8.35
N LYS A 240 -13.82 -33.20 -9.29
CA LYS A 240 -13.39 -32.25 -10.32
C LYS A 240 -14.61 -31.54 -10.90
N ARG A 241 -14.75 -30.25 -10.56
CA ARG A 241 -15.82 -29.42 -11.10
C ARG A 241 -15.72 -29.44 -12.63
N THR A 242 -16.86 -29.48 -13.31
CA THR A 242 -16.93 -29.56 -14.77
C THR A 242 -16.22 -28.37 -15.43
N TYR A 243 -15.74 -28.55 -16.65
CA TYR A 243 -15.17 -27.45 -17.42
C TYR A 243 -16.21 -26.33 -17.56
N GLY A 244 -15.80 -25.10 -17.22
CA GLY A 244 -16.69 -23.94 -17.23
C GLY A 244 -17.33 -23.58 -15.89
N TYR A 245 -17.30 -24.44 -14.87
CA TYR A 245 -17.94 -24.19 -13.56
C TYR A 245 -17.55 -22.85 -12.93
N TRP A 246 -16.25 -22.54 -12.88
CA TRP A 246 -15.69 -21.30 -12.34
C TRP A 246 -15.86 -20.06 -13.23
N THR A 247 -16.50 -20.23 -14.39
CA THR A 247 -16.84 -19.11 -15.29
C THR A 247 -18.11 -18.42 -14.83
N ASP A 248 -18.99 -19.09 -14.09
CA ASP A 248 -20.16 -18.47 -13.51
C ASP A 248 -19.82 -17.83 -12.16
N ILE A 249 -20.24 -16.57 -11.97
CA ILE A 249 -20.01 -15.84 -10.73
C ILE A 249 -20.90 -16.36 -9.59
N ASN A 250 -22.07 -16.93 -9.90
CA ASN A 250 -22.98 -17.49 -8.92
C ASN A 250 -22.39 -18.76 -8.27
N ASN A 251 -21.65 -19.55 -9.04
CA ASN A 251 -20.91 -20.70 -8.51
C ASN A 251 -19.80 -20.25 -7.56
N ILE A 252 -19.10 -19.16 -7.87
CA ILE A 252 -18.09 -18.57 -6.97
C ILE A 252 -18.76 -18.06 -5.69
N ALA A 253 -19.93 -17.41 -5.80
CA ALA A 253 -20.69 -16.92 -4.66
C ALA A 253 -21.09 -18.05 -3.70
N LYS A 254 -21.67 -19.12 -4.24
CA LYS A 254 -22.08 -20.30 -3.47
C LYS A 254 -20.90 -20.96 -2.76
N GLU A 255 -19.80 -21.18 -3.48
CA GLU A 255 -18.59 -21.79 -2.92
C GLU A 255 -17.96 -20.91 -1.83
N LEU A 256 -18.00 -19.58 -1.99
CA LEU A 256 -17.57 -18.64 -0.98
C LEU A 256 -18.46 -18.67 0.26
N GLU A 257 -19.78 -18.72 0.08
CA GLU A 257 -20.75 -18.82 1.18
C GLU A 257 -20.57 -20.11 1.97
N ASP A 258 -20.45 -21.24 1.27
CA ASP A 258 -20.18 -22.56 1.86
C ASP A 258 -18.86 -22.56 2.62
N PHE A 259 -17.80 -21.96 2.02
CA PHE A 259 -16.51 -21.81 2.68
C PHE A 259 -16.58 -20.96 3.95
N CYS A 260 -17.30 -19.83 3.91
CA CYS A 260 -17.47 -18.96 5.07
C CYS A 260 -18.27 -19.64 6.18
N LYS A 261 -19.33 -20.37 5.84
CA LYS A 261 -20.12 -21.17 6.80
C LYS A 261 -19.28 -22.25 7.46
N GLN A 262 -18.48 -22.99 6.69
CA GLN A 262 -17.63 -24.08 7.20
C GLN A 262 -16.50 -23.63 8.13
N ASN A 263 -16.02 -22.39 7.97
CA ASN A 263 -14.89 -21.86 8.74
C ASN A 263 -15.28 -20.75 9.73
N GLU A 264 -16.59 -20.54 9.96
CA GLU A 264 -17.13 -19.49 10.85
C GLU A 264 -16.64 -18.08 10.50
N PHE A 265 -16.41 -17.80 9.21
CA PHE A 265 -16.05 -16.46 8.75
C PHE A 265 -17.28 -15.57 8.55
N ASN A 266 -17.07 -14.26 8.64
CA ASN A 266 -18.13 -13.29 8.36
C ASN A 266 -18.56 -13.42 6.90
N GLN A 267 -19.81 -13.86 6.69
CA GLN A 267 -20.40 -14.10 5.37
C GLN A 267 -20.51 -12.84 4.52
N ARG A 268 -20.40 -11.65 5.12
CA ARG A 268 -20.42 -10.37 4.40
C ARG A 268 -19.06 -9.98 3.82
N ILE A 269 -17.98 -10.71 4.12
CA ILE A 269 -16.62 -10.34 3.71
C ILE A 269 -16.04 -11.42 2.80
N VAL A 270 -15.43 -11.02 1.68
CA VAL A 270 -14.63 -11.93 0.85
C VAL A 270 -13.37 -12.31 1.63
N PRO A 271 -13.13 -13.60 1.94
CA PRO A 271 -11.94 -14.04 2.67
C PRO A 271 -10.65 -13.64 1.95
N ALA A 272 -9.60 -13.36 2.72
CA ALA A 272 -8.30 -13.02 2.16
C ALA A 272 -7.74 -14.19 1.34
N SER A 273 -7.04 -13.88 0.25
CA SER A 273 -6.31 -14.88 -0.56
C SER A 273 -5.49 -15.88 0.29
N GLN A 274 -4.81 -15.43 1.35
CA GLN A 274 -4.04 -16.32 2.24
C GLN A 274 -4.93 -17.25 3.07
N GLN A 275 -6.12 -16.80 3.50
CA GLN A 275 -7.07 -17.63 4.24
C GLN A 275 -7.59 -18.77 3.35
N LEU A 276 -7.97 -18.47 2.10
CA LEU A 276 -8.37 -19.48 1.11
C LEU A 276 -7.26 -20.50 0.86
N LEU A 277 -6.03 -20.03 0.61
CA LEU A 277 -4.88 -20.89 0.36
C LEU A 277 -4.52 -21.77 1.56
N SER A 278 -4.56 -21.21 2.78
CA SER A 278 -4.25 -21.94 4.02
C SER A 278 -5.21 -23.10 4.29
N LYS A 279 -6.45 -23.00 3.78
CA LYS A 279 -7.51 -24.00 3.89
C LYS A 279 -7.59 -24.91 2.66
N GLY A 280 -6.60 -24.86 1.76
CA GLY A 280 -6.55 -25.68 0.55
C GLY A 280 -7.54 -25.27 -0.55
N ARG A 281 -8.28 -24.17 -0.37
CA ARG A 281 -9.26 -23.66 -1.35
C ARG A 281 -8.62 -22.70 -2.36
N GLY A 282 -7.52 -23.15 -2.96
CA GLY A 282 -6.83 -22.41 -4.01
C GLY A 282 -7.66 -22.26 -5.29
N ASP A 283 -8.58 -23.20 -5.52
CA ASP A 283 -9.59 -23.18 -6.59
C ASP A 283 -10.44 -21.90 -6.57
N ILE A 284 -11.02 -21.56 -5.41
CA ILE A 284 -11.83 -20.33 -5.22
C ILE A 284 -10.96 -19.11 -5.48
N TRP A 285 -9.75 -19.07 -4.91
CA TRP A 285 -8.82 -17.95 -5.10
C TRP A 285 -8.48 -17.72 -6.57
N TYR A 286 -8.14 -18.77 -7.33
CA TYR A 286 -7.87 -18.66 -8.76
C TYR A 286 -9.11 -18.21 -9.55
N ALA A 287 -10.31 -18.66 -9.17
CA ALA A 287 -11.55 -18.20 -9.79
C ALA A 287 -11.78 -16.70 -9.56
N ILE A 288 -11.58 -16.21 -8.32
CA ILE A 288 -11.65 -14.79 -7.98
C ILE A 288 -10.62 -13.98 -8.80
N ALA A 289 -9.38 -14.45 -8.89
CA ALA A 289 -8.33 -13.79 -9.66
C ALA A 289 -8.70 -13.69 -11.16
N ARG A 290 -9.30 -14.74 -11.74
CA ARG A 290 -9.79 -14.74 -13.14
C ARG A 290 -10.95 -13.78 -13.37
N LYS A 291 -11.79 -13.54 -12.37
CA LYS A 291 -12.86 -12.54 -12.40
C LYS A 291 -12.39 -11.10 -12.15
N GLY A 292 -11.07 -10.88 -12.17
CA GLY A 292 -10.47 -9.56 -12.02
C GLY A 292 -10.25 -9.15 -10.57
N GLY A 293 -10.19 -10.12 -9.65
CA GLY A 293 -9.74 -9.95 -8.27
C GLY A 293 -10.85 -9.76 -7.24
N GLU A 294 -10.44 -9.73 -5.97
CA GLU A 294 -11.33 -9.67 -4.79
C GLU A 294 -12.32 -8.51 -4.88
N ARG A 295 -11.86 -7.30 -5.28
CA ARG A 295 -12.73 -6.11 -5.41
C ARG A 295 -13.86 -6.24 -6.41
N ARG A 296 -13.59 -6.79 -7.59
CA ARG A 296 -14.65 -6.97 -8.60
C ARG A 296 -15.67 -8.00 -8.15
N VAL A 297 -15.20 -9.13 -7.61
CA VAL A 297 -16.10 -10.18 -7.10
C VAL A 297 -16.91 -9.66 -5.93
N ALA A 298 -16.29 -8.98 -4.96
CA ALA A 298 -16.95 -8.36 -3.82
C ALA A 298 -18.07 -7.41 -4.28
N SER A 299 -17.76 -6.51 -5.22
CA SER A 299 -18.75 -5.57 -5.77
C SER A 299 -19.90 -6.25 -6.51
N HIS A 300 -19.65 -7.35 -7.23
CA HIS A 300 -20.71 -8.09 -7.93
C HIS A 300 -21.61 -8.89 -6.98
N LEU A 301 -21.05 -9.35 -5.85
CA LEU A 301 -21.76 -10.17 -4.87
C LEU A 301 -22.35 -9.34 -3.72
N GLY A 302 -22.14 -8.02 -3.70
CA GLY A 302 -22.54 -7.17 -2.57
C GLY A 302 -21.77 -7.49 -1.27
N LEU A 303 -20.56 -8.04 -1.38
CA LEU A 303 -19.68 -8.37 -0.25
C LEU A 303 -18.63 -7.28 -0.03
N HIS A 304 -18.07 -7.23 1.17
CA HIS A 304 -16.94 -6.36 1.52
C HIS A 304 -15.62 -7.00 1.12
N CYS A 305 -14.68 -6.18 0.63
CA CYS A 305 -13.29 -6.60 0.54
C CYS A 305 -12.68 -6.68 1.93
N ASN A 306 -11.94 -7.76 2.23
CA ASN A 306 -11.29 -7.93 3.53
C ASN A 306 -10.37 -6.75 3.89
N GLN A 307 -9.65 -6.20 2.92
CA GLN A 307 -8.77 -5.05 3.17
C GLN A 307 -9.55 -3.78 3.56
N ASP A 308 -10.64 -3.50 2.86
CA ASP A 308 -11.44 -2.29 3.07
C ASP A 308 -12.26 -2.41 4.37
N TRP A 309 -12.80 -3.61 4.67
CA TRP A 309 -13.44 -3.90 5.96
C TRP A 309 -12.48 -3.79 7.14
N ARG A 310 -11.29 -4.37 7.02
CA ARG A 310 -10.27 -4.26 8.07
C ARG A 310 -9.87 -2.82 8.32
N TYR A 311 -9.70 -2.02 7.26
CA TYR A 311 -9.40 -0.60 7.40
C TYR A 311 -10.51 0.15 8.15
N PHE A 312 -11.78 -0.17 7.88
CA PHE A 312 -12.92 0.38 8.59
C PHE A 312 -12.98 -0.03 10.07
N GLU A 313 -12.78 -1.32 10.39
CA GLU A 313 -12.74 -1.80 11.78
C GLU A 313 -11.58 -1.18 12.56
N GLU A 314 -10.39 -1.09 11.95
CA GLU A 314 -9.23 -0.41 12.53
C GLU A 314 -9.54 1.08 12.79
N PHE A 315 -10.27 1.75 11.90
CA PHE A 315 -10.70 3.12 12.08
C PHE A 315 -11.71 3.28 13.23
N LEU A 316 -12.75 2.44 13.28
CA LEU A 316 -13.73 2.44 14.38
C LEU A 316 -13.04 2.19 15.74
N TYR A 317 -12.16 1.20 15.81
CA TYR A 317 -11.36 0.93 17.01
C TYR A 317 -10.53 2.16 17.41
N LEU A 318 -9.85 2.78 16.45
CA LEU A 318 -9.04 3.97 16.70
C LEU A 318 -9.88 5.13 17.28
N VAL A 319 -11.06 5.42 16.71
CA VAL A 319 -11.91 6.51 17.18
C VAL A 319 -12.37 6.26 18.62
N LYS A 320 -12.77 5.01 18.95
CA LYS A 320 -13.11 4.62 20.32
C LYS A 320 -11.96 4.79 21.30
N GLU A 321 -10.77 4.32 20.94
CA GLU A 321 -9.59 4.42 21.81
C GLU A 321 -9.16 5.87 22.01
N ILE A 322 -9.22 6.71 20.98
CA ILE A 322 -8.96 8.15 21.12
C ILE A 322 -9.97 8.78 22.07
N HIS A 323 -11.26 8.48 21.92
CA HIS A 323 -12.30 9.00 22.79
C HIS A 323 -12.06 8.59 24.25
N GLN A 324 -11.84 7.31 24.50
CA GLN A 324 -11.56 6.77 25.83
C GLN A 324 -10.30 7.40 26.45
N PHE A 325 -9.24 7.57 25.65
CA PHE A 325 -8.01 8.20 26.08
C PHE A 325 -8.24 9.68 26.46
N CYS A 326 -9.02 10.42 25.67
CA CYS A 326 -9.38 11.79 25.99
C CYS A 326 -10.21 11.90 27.28
N LEU A 327 -11.10 10.95 27.55
CA LEU A 327 -11.87 10.89 28.81
C LEU A 327 -10.94 10.64 30.01
N GLN A 328 -10.04 9.65 29.91
CA GLN A 328 -9.10 9.29 30.98
C GLN A 328 -8.15 10.44 31.35
N HIS A 329 -7.69 11.21 30.36
CA HIS A 329 -6.76 12.31 30.56
C HIS A 329 -7.44 13.69 30.67
N LYS A 330 -8.77 13.75 30.69
CA LYS A 330 -9.57 15.00 30.75
C LYS A 330 -9.26 15.98 29.61
N TRP A 331 -9.03 15.47 28.41
CA TRP A 331 -8.77 16.23 27.18
C TRP A 331 -9.99 16.25 26.24
N ILE A 332 -11.12 16.65 26.79
CA ILE A 332 -12.39 16.69 26.05
C ILE A 332 -12.27 17.70 24.90
N GLY A 333 -12.56 17.25 23.68
CA GLY A 333 -12.51 18.09 22.47
C GLY A 333 -11.11 18.45 21.99
N MET A 334 -10.04 17.87 22.55
CA MET A 334 -8.67 18.07 22.11
C MET A 334 -8.06 16.81 21.50
N MET A 335 -7.31 16.96 20.42
CA MET A 335 -6.57 15.87 19.77
C MET A 335 -5.20 15.72 20.45
N PRO A 336 -4.91 14.59 21.11
CA PRO A 336 -3.62 14.37 21.73
C PRO A 336 -2.50 14.36 20.68
N SER A 337 -1.32 14.83 21.06
CA SER A 337 -0.17 14.83 20.15
C SER A 337 0.42 13.43 20.01
N TYR A 338 1.16 13.19 18.93
CA TYR A 338 1.91 11.94 18.75
C TYR A 338 2.88 11.64 19.91
N ARG A 339 3.55 12.69 20.43
CA ARG A 339 4.44 12.57 21.61
C ARG A 339 3.66 12.14 22.84
N THR A 340 2.44 12.64 22.99
CA THR A 340 1.56 12.34 24.12
C THR A 340 1.19 10.86 24.17
N PHE A 341 0.77 10.27 23.03
CA PHE A 341 0.49 8.84 22.96
C PHE A 341 1.72 7.99 23.29
N ARG A 342 2.91 8.36 22.82
CA ARG A 342 4.15 7.65 23.17
C ARG A 342 4.50 7.73 24.65
N LEU A 343 4.36 8.90 25.27
CA LEU A 343 4.62 9.08 26.71
C LEU A 343 3.63 8.30 27.57
N ALA A 344 2.38 8.15 27.10
CA ALA A 344 1.37 7.32 27.75
C ALA A 344 1.52 5.81 27.46
N GLY A 345 2.61 5.38 26.80
CA GLY A 345 2.83 3.95 26.49
C GLY A 345 1.92 3.39 25.41
N ARG A 346 1.31 4.25 24.57
CA ARG A 346 0.40 3.88 23.47
C ARG A 346 0.98 4.18 22.07
N PRO A 347 2.14 3.59 21.69
CA PRO A 347 2.69 3.79 20.34
C PRO A 347 1.84 3.13 19.24
N ASP A 348 1.00 2.16 19.60
CA ASP A 348 -0.01 1.51 18.76
C ASP A 348 -0.98 2.56 18.19
N LEU A 349 -1.61 3.39 19.03
CA LEU A 349 -2.51 4.45 18.58
C LEU A 349 -1.78 5.45 17.70
N ALA A 350 -0.53 5.78 18.06
CA ALA A 350 0.29 6.71 17.31
C ALA A 350 0.56 6.23 15.87
N THR A 351 0.76 4.91 15.67
CA THR A 351 0.93 4.32 14.33
C THR A 351 -0.38 4.24 13.55
N LEU A 352 -1.49 3.88 14.21
CA LEU A 352 -2.82 3.89 13.61
C LEU A 352 -3.22 5.30 13.13
N ILE A 353 -3.00 6.33 13.94
CA ILE A 353 -3.29 7.72 13.54
C ILE A 353 -2.53 8.09 12.27
N LEU A 354 -1.24 7.73 12.17
CA LEU A 354 -0.45 8.00 10.98
C LEU A 354 -1.02 7.29 9.74
N ARG A 355 -1.47 6.04 9.90
CA ARG A 355 -2.09 5.25 8.82
C ARG A 355 -3.41 5.85 8.34
N HIS A 356 -4.17 6.48 9.22
CA HIS A 356 -5.45 7.15 8.92
C HIS A 356 -5.31 8.65 8.57
N GLY A 357 -4.12 9.09 8.16
CA GLY A 357 -3.88 10.45 7.63
C GLY A 357 -3.20 11.42 8.60
N GLY A 358 -2.83 10.96 9.81
CA GLY A 358 -2.11 11.74 10.82
C GLY A 358 -3.01 12.60 11.70
N ASN A 359 -2.43 13.17 12.77
CA ASN A 359 -3.18 13.89 13.80
C ASN A 359 -3.99 15.07 13.27
N ILE A 360 -3.47 15.78 12.25
CA ILE A 360 -4.14 16.97 11.70
C ILE A 360 -5.42 16.56 10.96
N ALA A 361 -5.31 15.61 10.02
CA ALA A 361 -6.46 15.15 9.25
C ALA A 361 -7.49 14.45 10.15
N LEU A 362 -7.03 13.63 11.10
CA LEU A 362 -7.93 12.92 12.00
C LEU A 362 -8.62 13.87 12.99
N GLY A 363 -7.89 14.84 13.55
CA GLY A 363 -8.45 15.87 14.43
C GLY A 363 -9.52 16.70 13.70
N ALA A 364 -9.23 17.13 12.48
CA ALA A 364 -10.20 17.83 11.63
C ALA A 364 -11.45 16.99 11.33
N ARG A 365 -11.29 15.70 11.00
CA ARG A 365 -12.40 14.77 10.73
C ARG A 365 -13.29 14.54 11.96
N LEU A 366 -12.68 14.47 13.14
CA LEU A 366 -13.36 14.19 14.41
C LEU A 366 -13.77 15.44 15.18
N GLY A 367 -13.57 16.65 14.64
CA GLY A 367 -13.88 17.91 15.32
C GLY A 367 -13.00 18.22 16.54
N LEU A 368 -11.83 17.60 16.66
CA LEU A 368 -10.92 17.76 17.80
C LEU A 368 -9.90 18.90 17.55
N LYS A 369 -9.71 19.75 18.56
CA LYS A 369 -8.76 20.86 18.52
C LYS A 369 -7.32 20.39 18.74
N LEU A 370 -6.38 20.86 17.93
CA LEU A 370 -4.96 20.54 18.09
C LEU A 370 -4.29 21.44 19.14
N HIS A 371 -3.36 20.89 19.95
CA HIS A 371 -2.64 21.64 21.00
C HIS A 371 -1.90 22.88 20.50
N HIS A 372 -1.35 22.83 19.29
CA HIS A 372 -0.70 23.97 18.68
C HIS A 372 -1.49 24.39 17.47
N ASN A 373 -1.87 25.66 17.44
CA ASN A 373 -2.49 26.28 16.29
C ASN A 373 -1.41 26.56 15.24
N THR A 374 -0.82 25.50 14.68
CA THR A 374 -0.04 25.63 13.46
C THR A 374 -0.97 26.23 12.44
N GLY A 375 -0.65 27.38 11.83
CA GLY A 375 -1.54 28.10 10.90
C GLY A 375 -2.13 27.23 9.78
N LYS A 376 -1.55 26.05 9.52
CA LYS A 376 -2.08 24.96 8.70
C LYS A 376 -3.47 24.44 9.13
N ASN A 377 -3.89 24.62 10.39
CA ASN A 377 -5.21 24.21 10.87
C ASN A 377 -6.35 25.00 10.21
N ARG A 378 -6.08 26.22 9.73
CA ARG A 378 -7.09 27.04 9.05
C ARG A 378 -7.57 26.41 7.73
N LEU A 379 -6.76 25.56 7.11
CA LEU A 379 -7.07 24.93 5.81
C LEU A 379 -7.94 23.68 5.94
N LEU A 380 -8.11 23.12 7.14
CA LEU A 380 -8.84 21.87 7.38
C LEU A 380 -9.88 22.05 8.49
N ASN A 381 -10.61 23.16 8.48
CA ASN A 381 -11.77 23.30 9.35
C ASN A 381 -13.01 22.74 8.64
N TRP A 382 -13.51 21.60 9.12
CA TRP A 382 -14.70 20.98 8.56
C TRP A 382 -15.98 21.50 9.22
N GLY A 383 -15.89 22.18 10.36
CA GLY A 383 -17.02 22.57 11.22
C GLY A 383 -17.08 21.73 12.50
N PRO A 384 -18.05 21.98 13.40
CA PRO A 384 -18.23 21.16 14.60
C PRO A 384 -18.51 19.71 14.22
N PHE A 385 -18.02 18.78 15.05
CA PHE A 385 -18.29 17.35 14.94
C PHE A 385 -18.07 16.69 16.29
N SER A 386 -19.04 15.91 16.75
CA SER A 386 -18.90 15.12 17.98
C SER A 386 -18.25 13.78 17.69
N ILE A 387 -17.24 13.41 18.49
CA ILE A 387 -16.59 12.11 18.42
C ILE A 387 -17.51 10.98 18.90
N GLU A 388 -18.40 11.24 19.85
CA GLU A 388 -19.39 10.26 20.34
C GLU A 388 -20.35 9.89 19.21
N PHE A 389 -20.91 10.91 18.55
CA PHE A 389 -21.74 10.72 17.36
C PHE A 389 -20.99 9.95 16.25
N ALA A 390 -19.70 10.23 16.03
CA ALA A 390 -18.89 9.50 15.05
C ALA A 390 -18.80 8.01 15.39
N ILE A 391 -18.63 7.67 16.67
CA ILE A 391 -18.61 6.27 17.15
C ILE A 391 -19.97 5.62 16.90
N ASP A 392 -21.07 6.24 17.32
CA ASP A 392 -22.41 5.69 17.15
C ASP A 392 -22.76 5.46 15.68
N CYS A 393 -22.39 6.41 14.82
CA CYS A 393 -22.59 6.32 13.38
C CYS A 393 -21.77 5.17 12.76
N LEU A 394 -20.50 5.02 13.15
CA LEU A 394 -19.64 3.94 12.66
C LEU A 394 -20.09 2.57 13.19
N GLU A 395 -20.58 2.47 14.43
CA GLU A 395 -21.15 1.24 14.97
C GLU A 395 -22.44 0.84 14.24
N PHE A 396 -23.33 1.79 14.00
CA PHE A 396 -24.54 1.55 13.22
C PHE A 396 -24.19 1.13 11.79
N THR A 397 -23.19 1.80 11.19
CA THR A 397 -22.65 1.43 9.86
C THR A 397 -22.11 0.01 9.88
N ARG A 398 -21.37 -0.41 10.90
CA ARG A 398 -20.84 -1.78 11.01
C ARG A 398 -21.94 -2.85 10.95
N GLN A 399 -23.12 -2.55 11.47
CA GLN A 399 -24.26 -3.47 11.51
C GLN A 399 -25.10 -3.44 10.21
N HIS A 400 -25.23 -2.27 9.59
CA HIS A 400 -26.20 -2.01 8.51
C HIS A 400 -25.61 -1.48 7.20
N CYS A 401 -24.28 -1.48 7.02
CA CYS A 401 -23.67 -0.99 5.80
C CYS A 401 -23.98 -1.83 4.57
N SER A 402 -23.97 -1.17 3.42
CA SER A 402 -23.92 -1.79 2.10
C SER A 402 -22.57 -1.53 1.43
N VAL A 403 -22.31 -2.20 0.31
CA VAL A 403 -21.08 -2.01 -0.49
C VAL A 403 -21.44 -1.50 -1.87
N VAL A 404 -20.75 -0.45 -2.31
CA VAL A 404 -20.79 -0.01 -3.71
C VAL A 404 -19.37 0.20 -4.20
N GLU A 405 -19.05 -0.44 -5.33
CA GLU A 405 -17.73 -0.39 -5.97
C GLU A 405 -16.57 -0.76 -5.03
N GLY A 406 -16.84 -1.63 -4.05
CA GLY A 406 -15.88 -2.05 -3.02
C GLY A 406 -15.70 -1.07 -1.86
N MET A 407 -16.41 0.06 -1.84
CA MET A 407 -16.42 1.00 -0.72
C MET A 407 -17.58 0.70 0.25
N ILE A 408 -17.31 0.86 1.55
CA ILE A 408 -18.33 0.76 2.60
C ILE A 408 -19.16 2.02 2.56
N ARG A 409 -20.46 1.84 2.38
CA ARG A 409 -21.44 2.91 2.30
C ARG A 409 -22.09 3.13 3.67
N ILE A 410 -22.29 4.40 4.01
CA ILE A 410 -23.08 4.79 5.18
C ILE A 410 -24.54 4.33 4.98
N PRO A 411 -25.24 3.80 6.00
CA PRO A 411 -26.64 3.41 5.86
C PRO A 411 -27.51 4.56 5.37
N SER A 412 -28.59 4.27 4.64
CA SER A 412 -29.51 5.31 4.16
C SER A 412 -30.33 5.91 5.32
N LYS A 413 -30.90 7.10 5.11
CA LYS A 413 -31.82 7.73 6.08
C LYS A 413 -33.00 6.80 6.39
N HIS A 414 -33.60 6.19 5.37
CA HIS A 414 -34.65 5.20 5.56
C HIS A 414 -34.20 4.03 6.43
N CYS A 415 -32.99 3.49 6.20
CA CYS A 415 -32.44 2.42 7.04
C CYS A 415 -32.30 2.85 8.52
N MET A 416 -31.84 4.07 8.80
CA MET A 416 -31.76 4.57 10.18
C MET A 416 -33.16 4.72 10.82
N LEU A 417 -34.12 5.31 10.10
CA LEU A 417 -35.49 5.49 10.58
C LEU A 417 -36.19 4.16 10.84
N SER A 418 -36.08 3.18 9.93
CA SER A 418 -36.66 1.85 10.12
C SER A 418 -36.04 1.07 11.29
N ASN A 419 -34.84 1.42 11.74
CA ASN A 419 -34.20 0.85 12.93
C ASN A 419 -34.35 1.73 14.17
N GLY A 420 -35.23 2.75 14.15
CA GLY A 420 -35.51 3.62 15.29
C GLY A 420 -34.37 4.57 15.66
N ARG A 421 -33.44 4.84 14.73
CA ARG A 421 -32.28 5.74 14.95
C ARG A 421 -32.53 7.13 14.38
N GLU A 422 -33.63 7.75 14.78
CA GLU A 422 -33.98 9.13 14.43
C GLU A 422 -32.95 10.14 14.98
N ASP A 423 -32.34 9.81 16.12
CA ASP A 423 -31.25 10.55 16.76
C ASP A 423 -30.07 10.76 15.80
N LEU A 424 -29.65 9.70 15.10
CA LEU A 424 -28.54 9.77 14.14
C LEU A 424 -28.90 10.65 12.95
N VAL A 425 -30.13 10.55 12.45
CA VAL A 425 -30.59 11.32 11.29
C VAL A 425 -30.60 12.81 11.58
N HIS A 426 -31.23 13.23 12.69
CA HIS A 426 -31.25 14.64 13.09
C HIS A 426 -29.84 15.19 13.35
N THR A 427 -28.99 14.38 13.98
CA THR A 427 -27.60 14.78 14.23
C THR A 427 -26.81 14.91 12.93
N MET A 428 -27.00 14.02 11.96
CA MET A 428 -26.40 14.14 10.62
C MET A 428 -26.83 15.41 9.90
N GLU A 429 -28.11 15.75 9.96
CA GLU A 429 -28.67 16.97 9.37
C GLU A 429 -28.00 18.21 9.98
N SER A 430 -27.85 18.25 11.31
CA SER A 430 -27.14 19.35 12.00
C SER A 430 -25.65 19.46 11.63
N TYR A 431 -25.01 18.37 11.20
CA TYR A 431 -23.62 18.35 10.72
C TYR A 431 -23.48 18.58 9.20
N GLY A 432 -24.53 19.04 8.53
CA GLY A 432 -24.52 19.38 7.11
C GLY A 432 -24.95 18.23 6.18
N GLY A 433 -25.70 17.26 6.72
CA GLY A 433 -26.28 16.14 5.99
C GLY A 433 -25.38 14.92 5.87
N ILE A 434 -25.96 13.78 5.44
CA ILE A 434 -25.25 12.49 5.43
C ILE A 434 -23.98 12.51 4.60
N VAL A 435 -23.96 13.27 3.50
CA VAL A 435 -22.86 13.20 2.52
C VAL A 435 -21.60 13.81 3.13
N GLN A 436 -21.77 14.89 3.91
CA GLN A 436 -20.68 15.49 4.65
C GLN A 436 -20.18 14.56 5.76
N VAL A 437 -21.10 13.92 6.48
CA VAL A 437 -20.75 12.92 7.51
C VAL A 437 -20.01 11.73 6.90
N ALA A 438 -20.51 11.16 5.81
CA ALA A 438 -19.88 10.05 5.09
C ALA A 438 -18.46 10.44 4.63
N ARG A 439 -18.31 11.61 4.01
CA ARG A 439 -17.00 12.12 3.57
C ARG A 439 -16.03 12.31 4.74
N ARG A 440 -16.50 12.84 5.88
CA ARG A 440 -15.68 12.99 7.10
C ARG A 440 -15.21 11.65 7.65
N LEU A 441 -16.11 10.66 7.69
CA LEU A 441 -15.82 9.32 8.19
C LEU A 441 -15.08 8.42 7.18
N GLY A 442 -14.89 8.88 5.94
CA GLY A 442 -14.26 8.11 4.87
C GLY A 442 -15.13 6.97 4.35
N LEU A 443 -16.45 7.15 4.39
CA LEU A 443 -17.47 6.24 3.87
C LEU A 443 -18.00 6.75 2.53
N ALA A 444 -18.52 5.83 1.71
CA ALA A 444 -19.26 6.21 0.51
C ALA A 444 -20.64 6.78 0.91
N PRO A 445 -21.13 7.82 0.23
CA PRO A 445 -22.49 8.31 0.42
C PRO A 445 -23.52 7.24 -0.02
N PRO A 446 -24.79 7.34 0.42
CA PRO A 446 -25.86 6.47 -0.08
C PRO A 446 -26.14 6.72 -1.56
N ASN A 447 -26.96 5.89 -2.20
CA ASN A 447 -27.33 6.08 -3.61
C ASN A 447 -28.08 7.42 -3.81
N ASP A 448 -27.80 8.09 -4.93
CA ASP A 448 -28.33 9.42 -5.26
C ASP A 448 -29.87 9.50 -5.30
N GLU A 449 -30.55 8.39 -5.56
CA GLU A 449 -32.03 8.32 -5.55
C GLU A 449 -32.64 8.61 -4.17
N ASP A 450 -31.91 8.37 -3.09
CA ASP A 450 -32.36 8.68 -1.73
C ASP A 450 -32.20 10.17 -1.36
N TRP A 451 -31.44 10.97 -2.15
CA TRP A 451 -31.04 12.36 -1.80
C TRP A 451 -31.73 13.44 -2.63
N ALA A 452 -32.12 13.12 -3.88
CA ALA A 452 -32.65 14.09 -4.83
C ALA A 452 -33.95 14.78 -4.35
N TRP A 453 -34.68 14.19 -3.39
CA TRP A 453 -35.98 14.69 -2.95
C TRP A 453 -35.94 15.77 -1.85
N LEU A 454 -34.80 16.06 -1.21
CA LEU A 454 -34.77 16.96 -0.05
C LEU A 454 -33.92 18.23 -0.19
N SER A 455 -33.14 18.37 -1.27
CA SER A 455 -32.22 19.52 -1.43
C SER A 455 -32.87 20.77 -2.04
N VAL A 456 -34.07 20.66 -2.64
CA VAL A 456 -34.68 21.78 -3.37
C VAL A 456 -35.80 22.49 -2.59
N HIS A 457 -36.37 21.89 -1.54
CA HIS A 457 -37.49 22.49 -0.80
C HIS A 457 -37.18 22.97 0.62
N SER A 458 -36.03 22.60 1.19
CA SER A 458 -35.70 22.93 2.59
C SER A 458 -34.93 24.25 2.78
N ILE A 459 -34.55 24.95 1.70
CA ILE A 459 -33.81 26.22 1.79
C ILE A 459 -34.69 27.45 1.48
N SER A 460 -35.88 27.27 0.88
CA SER A 460 -36.72 28.41 0.45
C SER A 460 -37.77 28.89 1.46
N GLU A 461 -38.05 28.17 2.56
CA GLU A 461 -39.17 28.53 3.46
C GLU A 461 -38.77 29.27 4.74
N ASN A 462 -37.48 29.40 5.07
CA ASN A 462 -37.04 30.07 6.31
C ASN A 462 -36.54 31.52 6.13
N ASN A 463 -36.90 32.19 5.03
CA ASN A 463 -36.55 33.61 4.77
C ASN A 463 -37.76 34.51 4.45
N MET A 464 -38.97 34.08 4.80
CA MET A 464 -40.15 34.95 4.84
C MET A 464 -40.79 34.83 6.22
N ASP A 465 -40.23 35.54 7.21
CA ASP A 465 -40.93 36.16 8.34
C ASP A 465 -40.01 37.15 9.05
#